data_AF-A0A1F7F890-F1
#
_entry.id   AF-A0A1F7F890-F1
#
_cell.length_a   1.000
_cell.length_b   1.000
_cell.length_c   1.000
_cell.angle_alpha   90.00
_cell.angle_beta   90.00
_cell.angle_gamma   90.00
#
_symmetry.space_group_name_H-M   'P 1'
#
loop_
_entity.id
_entity.type
_entity.pdbx_description
1 polymer ?
#
loop_
_entity_poly.entity_id
_entity_poly.type
_entity_poly.pdbx_seq_one_letter_code
_entity_poly.pdbx_strand_id
1 'polypeptide(L)'
;MATDRYLVCPKCNEKKWVFSLFDALLNLSKNEPSRCEKCKETSDLLLTFHFGVGAGDQKCQVLDCFLPDKRSFWKENESTVEFYPFMVILQLIEPKEKEISIWLPYWHMVTNKAKKVEKKYGQWAPFIDVNSFRTMLKKARKNGYEV
;
A
#
# COMPACT_ATOMS: atom_id res chain seq x y z
N MET A 1 8.56 -12.27 -0.01
CA MET A 1 7.58 -11.82 0.99
C MET A 1 6.24 -11.69 0.30
N ALA A 2 5.36 -12.67 0.47
CA ALA A 2 4.11 -12.71 -0.29
C ALA A 2 2.99 -12.15 0.59
N THR A 3 2.76 -10.84 0.57
CA THR A 3 1.48 -10.30 1.06
C THR A 3 0.39 -10.88 0.19
N ASP A 4 -0.43 -11.75 0.78
CA ASP A 4 -1.62 -12.28 0.11
C ASP A 4 -2.58 -11.14 -0.15
N ARG A 5 -3.19 -11.14 -1.33
CA ARG A 5 -3.89 -9.98 -1.84
C ARG A 5 -5.04 -10.37 -2.75
N TYR A 6 -6.23 -9.93 -2.37
CA TYR A 6 -7.45 -10.29 -3.05
C TYR A 6 -8.36 -9.09 -3.20
N LEU A 7 -9.02 -8.99 -4.36
CA LEU A 7 -10.22 -8.20 -4.51
C LEU A 7 -11.40 -9.05 -4.07
N VAL A 8 -12.21 -8.54 -3.15
CA VAL A 8 -13.42 -9.20 -2.66
C VAL A 8 -14.61 -8.28 -2.90
N CYS A 9 -15.61 -8.78 -3.62
CA CYS A 9 -16.84 -8.03 -3.82
C CYS A 9 -17.73 -8.11 -2.57
N PRO A 10 -18.11 -6.98 -1.95
CA PRO A 10 -18.94 -6.99 -0.74
C PRO A 10 -20.39 -7.43 -1.01
N LYS A 11 -20.85 -7.37 -2.27
CA LYS A 11 -22.23 -7.72 -2.66
C LYS A 11 -22.42 -9.20 -2.98
N CYS A 12 -21.46 -9.82 -3.67
CA CYS A 12 -21.59 -11.20 -4.16
C CYS A 12 -20.48 -12.14 -3.67
N ASN A 13 -19.59 -11.65 -2.80
CA ASN A 13 -18.46 -12.40 -2.23
C ASN A 13 -17.50 -13.01 -3.27
N GLU A 14 -17.54 -12.50 -4.51
CA GLU A 14 -16.58 -12.94 -5.53
C GLU A 14 -15.17 -12.51 -5.13
N LYS A 15 -14.25 -13.46 -5.14
CA LYS A 15 -12.87 -13.27 -4.73
C LYS A 15 -11.93 -13.46 -5.92
N LYS A 16 -11.08 -12.47 -6.19
CA LYS A 16 -10.10 -12.48 -7.29
C LYS A 16 -8.70 -12.17 -6.76
N TRP A 17 -7.71 -12.98 -7.11
CA TRP A 17 -6.32 -12.72 -6.76
C TRP A 17 -5.78 -11.47 -7.46
N VAL A 18 -5.01 -10.65 -6.73
CA VAL A 18 -4.35 -9.47 -7.29
C VAL A 18 -2.94 -9.84 -7.72
N PHE A 19 -2.68 -9.87 -9.04
CA PHE A 19 -1.34 -10.19 -9.55
C PHE A 19 -0.30 -9.14 -9.14
N SER A 20 -0.62 -7.86 -9.31
CA SER A 20 0.29 -6.75 -9.04
C SER A 20 -0.25 -5.85 -7.93
N LEU A 21 0.35 -5.95 -6.74
CA LEU A 21 0.01 -5.09 -5.60
C LEU A 21 0.27 -3.62 -5.91
N PHE A 22 1.36 -3.34 -6.62
CA PHE A 22 1.70 -2.00 -7.07
C PHE A 22 0.59 -1.38 -7.92
N ASP A 23 0.09 -2.09 -8.95
CA ASP A 23 -0.93 -1.52 -9.84
C ASP A 23 -2.26 -1.34 -9.11
N ALA A 24 -2.61 -2.25 -8.18
CA ALA A 24 -3.81 -2.12 -7.36
C ALA A 24 -3.76 -0.88 -6.44
N LEU A 25 -2.64 -0.65 -5.75
CA LEU A 25 -2.45 0.54 -4.91
C LEU A 25 -2.38 1.82 -5.75
N LEU A 26 -1.71 1.78 -6.90
CA LEU A 26 -1.63 2.91 -7.82
C LEU A 26 -3.02 3.33 -8.32
N ASN A 27 -3.88 2.37 -8.67
CA ASN A 27 -5.24 2.67 -9.11
C ASN A 27 -6.09 3.23 -7.96
N LEU A 28 -5.97 2.67 -6.75
CA LEU A 28 -6.64 3.23 -5.56
C LEU A 28 -6.20 4.68 -5.31
N SER A 29 -4.89 4.98 -5.42
CA SER A 29 -4.38 6.35 -5.26
C SER A 29 -4.87 7.37 -6.30
N LYS A 30 -5.45 6.89 -7.40
CA LYS A 30 -6.07 7.70 -8.45
C LYS A 30 -7.59 7.76 -8.35
N ASN A 31 -8.18 7.22 -7.28
CA ASN A 31 -9.63 7.01 -7.14
C ASN A 31 -10.23 6.15 -8.27
N GLU A 32 -9.48 5.16 -8.75
CA GLU A 32 -9.90 4.18 -9.76
C GLU A 32 -10.05 2.78 -9.14
N PRO A 33 -11.00 2.56 -8.20
CA PRO A 33 -11.09 1.29 -7.51
C PRO A 33 -11.55 0.17 -8.46
N SER A 34 -11.11 -1.05 -8.16
CA SER A 34 -11.48 -2.22 -8.96
C SER A 34 -12.96 -2.57 -8.78
N ARG A 35 -13.62 -2.98 -9.87
CA ARG A 35 -15.03 -3.39 -9.86
C ARG A 35 -15.17 -4.89 -10.05
N CYS A 36 -16.15 -5.48 -9.39
CA CYS A 36 -16.49 -6.87 -9.51
C CYS A 36 -16.94 -7.18 -10.95
N GLU A 37 -16.38 -8.22 -11.57
CA GLU A 37 -16.74 -8.58 -12.95
C GLU A 37 -18.21 -9.00 -13.09
N LYS A 38 -18.76 -9.67 -12.07
CA LYS A 38 -20.13 -10.20 -12.02
C LYS A 38 -21.20 -9.13 -11.81
N CYS A 39 -21.06 -8.29 -10.79
CA CYS A 39 -22.12 -7.34 -10.38
C CYS A 39 -21.74 -5.87 -10.48
N LYS A 40 -20.52 -5.54 -10.93
CA LYS A 40 -19.99 -4.18 -11.15
C LYS A 40 -19.85 -3.30 -9.90
N GLU A 41 -20.17 -3.85 -8.73
CA GLU A 41 -19.93 -3.23 -7.44
C GLU A 41 -18.44 -3.03 -7.20
N THR A 42 -18.10 -1.97 -6.46
CA THR A 42 -16.71 -1.72 -6.05
C THR A 42 -16.22 -2.86 -5.15
N SER A 43 -15.04 -3.40 -5.46
CA SER A 43 -14.46 -4.49 -4.69
C SER A 43 -13.46 -3.95 -3.67
N ASP A 44 -13.48 -4.56 -2.49
CA ASP A 44 -12.53 -4.27 -1.42
C ASP A 44 -11.19 -4.96 -1.70
N LEU A 45 -10.08 -4.24 -1.49
CA LEU A 45 -8.75 -4.83 -1.53
C LEU A 45 -8.40 -5.36 -0.14
N LEU A 46 -8.35 -6.69 0.01
CA LEU A 46 -7.94 -7.36 1.23
C LEU A 46 -6.49 -7.82 1.14
N LEU A 47 -5.74 -7.57 2.21
CA LEU A 47 -4.35 -7.96 2.36
C LEU A 47 -4.18 -8.89 3.56
N THR A 48 -3.37 -9.93 3.43
CA THR A 48 -2.88 -10.71 4.57
C THR A 48 -1.38 -10.57 4.66
N PHE A 49 -0.91 -10.04 5.79
CA PHE A 49 0.50 -9.96 6.11
C PHE A 49 0.89 -11.17 6.94
N HIS A 50 1.74 -12.01 6.37
CA HIS A 50 2.40 -13.11 7.09
C HIS A 50 3.62 -12.52 7.79
N PHE A 51 3.45 -12.07 9.03
CA PHE A 51 4.58 -11.64 9.85
C PHE A 51 5.47 -12.83 10.22
N GLY A 52 6.71 -12.53 10.60
CA GLY A 52 7.68 -13.53 11.03
C GLY A 52 7.13 -14.48 12.10
N VAL A 53 7.75 -15.66 12.19
CA VAL A 53 7.33 -16.80 13.02
C VAL A 53 6.80 -16.35 14.40
N GLY A 54 5.52 -16.66 14.68
CA GLY A 54 4.89 -16.47 15.99
C GLY A 54 3.97 -15.25 16.14
N ALA A 55 3.96 -14.30 15.19
CA ALA A 55 3.10 -13.12 15.27
C ALA A 55 1.67 -13.31 14.71
N GLY A 56 1.42 -14.42 14.01
CA GLY A 56 0.16 -14.70 13.35
C GLY A 56 -0.04 -13.88 12.07
N ASP A 57 -1.06 -14.29 11.29
CA ASP A 57 -1.45 -13.58 10.07
C ASP A 57 -2.31 -12.38 10.42
N GLN A 58 -1.98 -11.21 9.84
CA GLN A 58 -2.81 -10.01 9.98
C GLN A 58 -3.59 -9.74 8.70
N LYS A 59 -4.91 -9.92 8.78
CA LYS A 59 -5.84 -9.64 7.69
C LYS A 59 -6.35 -8.21 7.79
N CYS A 60 -6.26 -7.49 6.67
CA CYS A 60 -6.61 -6.09 6.59
C CYS A 60 -7.46 -5.81 5.36
N GLN A 61 -8.35 -4.83 5.46
CA GLN A 61 -8.93 -4.14 4.32
C GLN A 61 -8.15 -2.86 4.05
N VAL A 62 -7.83 -2.59 2.78
CA VAL A 62 -7.31 -1.28 2.36
C VAL A 62 -8.47 -0.31 2.27
N LEU A 63 -8.44 0.74 3.09
CA LEU A 63 -9.44 1.81 3.09
C LEU A 63 -9.08 2.91 2.09
N ASP A 64 -7.79 3.28 2.04
CA ASP A 64 -7.32 4.37 1.20
C ASP A 64 -5.84 4.21 0.85
N CYS A 65 -5.38 4.88 -0.20
CA CYS A 65 -4.01 4.84 -0.67
C CYS A 65 -3.60 6.19 -1.24
N PHE A 66 -2.46 6.71 -0.82
CA PHE A 66 -1.95 8.01 -1.22
C PHE A 66 -0.53 7.92 -1.78
N LEU A 67 -0.24 8.81 -2.72
CA LEU A 67 1.10 9.12 -3.22
C LEU A 67 1.36 10.62 -3.01
N PRO A 68 2.63 11.04 -2.87
CA PRO A 68 2.95 12.46 -2.85
C PRO A 68 2.62 13.12 -4.20
N ASP A 69 2.22 14.39 -4.17
CA ASP A 69 1.92 15.19 -5.37
C ASP A 69 3.12 15.24 -6.34
N LYS A 70 4.33 15.35 -5.78
CA LYS A 70 5.58 15.37 -6.53
C LYS A 70 6.28 14.02 -6.38
N ARG A 71 6.49 13.34 -7.52
CA ARG A 71 7.27 12.11 -7.58
C ARG A 71 8.77 12.41 -7.66
N SER A 72 9.55 11.54 -7.02
CA SER A 72 11.01 11.62 -7.03
C SER A 72 11.60 10.76 -8.12
N PHE A 73 12.61 11.30 -8.79
CA PHE A 73 13.34 10.63 -9.86
C PHE A 73 14.83 10.87 -9.69
N TRP A 74 15.66 9.86 -9.93
CA TRP A 74 17.11 10.03 -10.00
C TRP A 74 17.73 9.08 -11.02
N LYS A 75 18.97 9.40 -11.41
CA LYS A 75 19.80 8.49 -12.20
C LYS A 75 20.62 7.62 -11.25
N GLU A 76 20.64 6.33 -11.52
CA GLU A 76 21.49 5.37 -10.84
C GLU A 76 22.29 4.62 -11.91
N ASN A 77 23.57 4.98 -12.03
CA ASN A 77 24.43 4.57 -13.16
C ASN A 77 23.77 4.91 -14.51
N GLU A 78 23.47 3.89 -15.30
CA GLU A 78 22.86 3.98 -16.62
C GLU A 78 21.34 3.79 -16.61
N SER A 79 20.74 3.72 -15.42
CA SER A 79 19.30 3.55 -15.22
C SER A 79 18.66 4.82 -14.68
N THR A 80 17.36 4.99 -14.94
CA THR A 80 16.53 5.99 -14.28
C THR A 80 15.60 5.29 -13.30
N VAL A 81 15.52 5.82 -12.09
CA VAL A 81 14.64 5.30 -11.04
C VAL A 81 13.52 6.30 -10.82
N GLU A 82 12.27 5.83 -10.90
CA GLU A 82 11.09 6.54 -10.40
C GLU A 82 10.64 5.91 -9.08
N PHE A 83 10.41 6.73 -8.07
CA PHE A 83 10.08 6.29 -6.73
C PHE A 83 8.61 6.53 -6.39
N TYR A 84 7.97 5.47 -5.90
CA TYR A 84 6.56 5.46 -5.49
C TYR A 84 6.45 5.13 -4.00
N PRO A 85 6.50 6.14 -3.11
CA PRO A 85 6.27 5.95 -1.68
C PRO A 85 4.78 6.03 -1.39
N PHE A 86 4.14 4.89 -1.20
CA PHE A 86 2.72 4.85 -0.86
C PHE A 86 2.51 5.06 0.64
N MET A 87 1.44 5.76 0.99
CA MET A 87 0.83 5.70 2.31
C MET A 87 -0.51 4.99 2.16
N VAL A 88 -0.65 3.83 2.81
CA VAL A 88 -1.85 2.99 2.72
C VAL A 88 -2.55 2.99 4.06
N ILE A 89 -3.84 3.31 4.07
CA ILE A 89 -4.69 3.23 5.27
C ILE A 89 -5.32 1.85 5.30
N LEU A 90 -5.04 1.10 6.36
CA LEU A 90 -5.52 -0.26 6.59
C LEU A 90 -6.53 -0.27 7.73
N GLN A 91 -7.56 -1.11 7.61
CA GLN A 91 -8.39 -1.53 8.73
C GLN A 91 -8.10 -2.99 9.04
N LEU A 92 -7.70 -3.28 10.26
CA LEU A 92 -7.57 -4.64 10.77
C LEU A 92 -8.96 -5.31 10.82
N ILE A 93 -9.06 -6.51 10.26
CA ILE A 93 -10.31 -7.29 10.24
C ILE A 93 -10.50 -8.04 11.56
N GLU A 94 -9.41 -8.37 12.25
CA GLU A 94 -9.35 -9.03 13.56
C GLU A 94 -8.20 -8.35 14.34
N PRO A 95 -8.30 -8.03 15.66
CA PRO A 95 -9.31 -8.44 16.65
C PRO A 95 -10.53 -7.49 16.77
N LYS A 96 -11.40 -7.72 17.79
CA LYS A 96 -12.77 -7.14 18.01
C LYS A 96 -12.96 -5.63 17.76
N GLU A 97 -11.89 -4.84 17.84
CA GLU A 97 -11.94 -3.41 17.56
C GLU A 97 -11.30 -3.17 16.20
N LYS A 98 -12.07 -2.62 15.26
CA LYS A 98 -11.65 -2.29 13.89
C LYS A 98 -10.60 -1.18 13.90
N GLU A 99 -9.39 -1.53 14.30
CA GLU A 99 -8.28 -0.60 14.44
C GLU A 99 -7.76 -0.19 13.05
N ILE A 100 -7.48 1.11 12.93
CA ILE A 100 -6.89 1.69 11.72
C ILE A 100 -5.36 1.72 11.90
N SER A 101 -4.65 1.22 10.89
CA SER A 101 -3.20 1.23 10.82
C SER A 101 -2.72 1.86 9.52
N ILE A 102 -1.49 2.35 9.54
CA ILE A 102 -0.81 2.95 8.39
C ILE A 102 0.30 2.02 7.95
N TRP A 103 0.27 1.64 6.68
CA TRP A 103 1.31 0.86 6.00
C TRP A 103 2.04 1.76 5.00
N LEU A 104 3.36 1.71 5.02
CA LEU A 104 4.23 2.54 4.18
C LEU A 104 5.09 1.69 3.23
N PRO A 105 4.49 1.05 2.20
CA PRO A 105 5.26 0.34 1.18
C PRO A 105 5.79 1.31 0.12
N TYR A 106 6.85 0.90 -0.57
CA TYR A 106 7.37 1.66 -1.69
C TYR A 106 7.89 0.77 -2.81
N TRP A 107 7.95 1.35 -4.01
CA TRP A 107 8.55 0.73 -5.17
C TRP A 107 9.55 1.66 -5.85
N HIS A 108 10.67 1.07 -6.27
CA HIS A 108 11.57 1.66 -7.26
C HIS A 108 11.24 1.06 -8.63
N MET A 109 10.86 1.92 -9.58
CA MET A 109 10.67 1.58 -10.98
C MET A 109 11.96 1.89 -11.72
N VAL A 110 12.82 0.88 -11.87
CA VAL A 110 14.15 1.03 -12.46
C VAL A 110 14.08 0.77 -13.96
N THR A 111 14.24 1.81 -14.76
CA THR A 111 14.29 1.72 -16.23
C THR A 111 15.74 1.73 -16.70
N ASN A 112 16.20 0.63 -17.28
CA ASN A 112 17.56 0.53 -17.83
C ASN A 112 17.67 1.11 -19.26
N LYS A 113 18.88 1.15 -19.83
CA LYS A 113 19.13 1.62 -21.21
C LYS A 113 18.31 0.90 -22.29
N ALA A 114 17.99 -0.38 -22.08
CA ALA A 114 17.15 -1.16 -22.99
C ALA A 114 15.65 -0.90 -22.79
N LYS A 115 15.27 0.12 -22.00
CA LYS A 115 13.90 0.45 -21.61
C LYS A 115 13.16 -0.68 -20.88
N LYS A 116 13.89 -1.65 -20.33
CA LYS A 116 13.32 -2.69 -19.48
C LYS A 116 13.10 -2.09 -18.09
N VAL A 117 11.89 -2.28 -17.56
CA VAL A 117 11.51 -1.81 -16.23
C VAL A 117 11.57 -2.96 -15.23
N GLU A 118 12.37 -2.79 -14.18
CA GLU A 118 12.39 -3.67 -13.01
C GLU A 118 11.65 -2.98 -11.85
N LYS A 119 10.71 -3.69 -11.21
CA LYS A 119 10.02 -3.20 -10.02
C LYS A 119 10.69 -3.76 -8.76
N LYS A 120 11.30 -2.92 -7.94
CA LYS A 120 11.90 -3.33 -6.65
C LYS A 120 11.02 -2.87 -5.50
N TYR A 121 10.53 -3.82 -4.71
CA TYR A 121 9.68 -3.56 -3.54
C TYR A 121 10.52 -3.33 -2.28
N GLY A 122 10.09 -2.39 -1.46
CA GLY A 122 10.50 -2.27 -0.07
C GLY A 122 9.36 -1.73 0.79
N GLN A 123 9.59 -1.65 2.10
CA GLN A 123 8.64 -1.06 3.04
C GLN A 123 9.39 -0.41 4.19
N TRP A 124 8.88 0.72 4.68
CA TRP A 124 9.43 1.36 5.89
C TRP A 124 8.81 0.78 7.15
N ALA A 125 7.49 0.62 7.17
CA ALA A 125 6.76 0.06 8.30
C ALA A 125 5.45 -0.59 7.84
N PRO A 126 5.14 -1.82 8.28
CA PRO A 126 3.92 -2.51 7.88
C PRO A 126 2.68 -2.10 8.70
N PHE A 127 2.84 -1.79 9.98
CA PHE A 127 1.75 -1.39 10.88
C PHE A 127 2.21 -0.28 11.82
N ILE A 128 1.85 0.96 11.52
CA ILE A 128 1.95 2.10 12.45
C ILE A 128 0.52 2.47 12.84
N ASP A 129 0.20 2.47 14.14
CA ASP A 129 -1.09 2.96 14.58
C ASP A 129 -1.24 4.47 14.32
N VAL A 130 -2.46 4.93 14.06
CA VAL A 130 -2.74 6.32 13.67
C VAL A 130 -2.29 7.32 14.75
N ASN A 131 -2.37 6.96 16.04
CA ASN A 131 -2.00 7.86 17.13
C ASN A 131 -0.48 8.06 17.19
N SER A 132 0.30 7.00 17.03
CA SER A 132 1.76 7.08 16.93
C SER A 132 2.18 7.90 15.73
N PHE A 133 1.60 7.64 14.54
CA PHE A 133 1.90 8.41 13.34
C PHE A 133 1.62 9.91 13.52
N ARG A 134 0.42 10.25 14.00
CA ARG A 134 0.04 11.65 14.30
C ARG A 134 0.97 12.30 15.31
N THR A 135 1.38 11.56 16.35
CA THR A 135 2.28 12.06 17.39
C THR A 135 3.68 12.36 16.83
N MET A 136 4.19 11.51 15.93
CA MET A 136 5.46 11.76 15.24
C MET A 136 5.41 13.04 14.39
N LEU A 137 4.35 13.21 13.59
CA LEU A 137 4.15 14.45 12.81
C LEU A 137 4.07 15.69 13.70
N LYS A 138 3.32 15.62 14.81
CA LYS A 138 3.21 16.73 15.77
C LYS A 138 4.57 17.09 16.39
N LYS A 139 5.38 16.08 16.75
CA LYS A 139 6.72 16.30 17.31
C LYS A 139 7.66 16.93 16.29
N ALA A 140 7.64 16.46 15.03
CA ALA A 140 8.43 17.05 13.96
C ALA A 140 8.05 18.52 13.71
N ARG A 141 6.76 18.85 13.60
CA ARG A 141 6.29 20.24 13.49
C ARG A 141 6.74 21.11 14.65
N LYS A 142 6.66 20.61 15.89
CA LYS A 142 7.10 21.33 17.09
C LYS A 142 8.61 21.66 17.05
N ASN A 143 9.41 20.84 16.37
CA ASN A 143 10.85 21.04 16.20
C ASN A 143 11.20 21.88 14.95
N GLY A 144 10.21 22.50 14.29
CA GLY A 144 10.44 23.41 13.17
C GLY A 144 10.54 22.74 11.80
N TYR A 145 10.18 21.45 11.68
CA TYR A 145 10.12 20.77 10.39
C TYR A 145 8.75 20.96 9.73
N GLU A 146 8.74 21.27 8.43
CA GLU A 146 7.53 21.27 7.60
C GLU A 146 7.19 19.84 7.18
N VAL A 147 6.26 19.21 7.91
CA VAL A 147 5.69 17.87 7.64
C VAL A 147 4.19 17.86 7.81
#